data_AF-A0A2N3W8F6-F1
#
_entry.id   AF-A0A2N3W8F6-F1
#
_cell.length_a   1.000
_cell.length_b   1.000
_cell.length_c   1.000
_cell.angle_alpha   90.00
_cell.angle_beta   90.00
_cell.angle_gamma   90.00
#
_symmetry.space_group_name_H-M   'P 1'
#
loop_
_entity.id
_entity.type
_entity.pdbx_description
1 polymer ?
#
loop_
_entity_poly.entity_id
_entity_poly.type
_entity_poly.pdbx_seq_one_letter_code
_entity_poly.pdbx_strand_id
1 'polypeptide(L)'
;MEKVTVPAGLKSALSEKFGGVGDPEFLLSEISLAGDTENLTLSMHVTVALGSERREKWLLRLELSGGDAEAALPHAPAETYNWLALMVQANVIEWWHTRNTAPNIPEPPRRIG
;
A
#
# COMPACT_ATOMS: atom_id res chain seq x y z
N MET A 1 8.82 17.68 -2.88
CA MET A 1 7.74 16.86 -2.33
C MET A 1 7.92 16.81 -0.82
N GLU A 2 6.94 17.29 -0.08
CA GLU A 2 7.00 17.32 1.39
C GLU A 2 6.74 15.92 1.94
N LYS A 3 7.45 15.52 3.01
CA LYS A 3 7.20 14.24 3.68
C LYS A 3 6.05 14.42 4.65
N VAL A 4 5.05 13.56 4.52
CA VAL A 4 3.90 13.51 5.43
C VAL A 4 4.08 12.37 6.41
N THR A 5 3.87 12.64 7.70
CA THR A 5 3.96 11.61 8.73
C THR A 5 2.82 10.61 8.55
N VAL A 6 3.16 9.33 8.41
CA VAL A 6 2.15 8.25 8.36
C VAL A 6 1.49 8.11 9.72
N PRO A 7 0.16 8.27 9.83
CA PRO A 7 -0.54 8.12 11.11
C PRO A 7 -0.36 6.73 11.71
N ALA A 8 -0.25 6.63 13.03
CA ALA A 8 -0.03 5.34 13.70
C ALA A 8 -1.16 4.32 13.43
N GLY A 9 -2.41 4.79 13.39
CA GLY A 9 -3.57 3.97 13.06
C GLY A 9 -3.48 3.39 11.65
N LEU A 10 -3.20 4.24 10.65
CA LEU A 10 -2.98 3.80 9.27
C LEU A 10 -1.81 2.82 9.15
N LYS A 11 -0.68 3.13 9.81
CA LYS A 11 0.48 2.25 9.80
C LYS A 11 0.15 0.87 10.37
N SER A 12 -0.64 0.82 11.44
CA SER A 12 -1.09 -0.45 12.02
C SER A 12 -1.94 -1.24 11.03
N ALA A 13 -2.97 -0.61 10.46
CA ALA A 13 -3.87 -1.26 9.50
C ALA A 13 -3.14 -1.77 8.24
N LEU A 14 -2.16 -1.01 7.73
CA LEU A 14 -1.35 -1.42 6.57
C LEU A 14 -0.32 -2.52 6.88
N SER A 15 0.06 -2.72 8.15
CA SER A 15 1.07 -3.71 8.55
C SER A 15 0.47 -5.11 8.74
N GLU A 16 -0.85 -5.26 8.68
CA GLU A 16 -1.51 -6.56 8.74
C GLU A 16 -1.18 -7.38 7.49
N LYS A 17 -0.97 -8.69 7.69
CA LYS A 17 -0.80 -9.64 6.58
C LYS A 17 -2.15 -9.88 5.90
N PHE A 18 -2.13 -10.05 4.59
CA PHE A 18 -3.32 -10.29 3.79
C PHE A 18 -3.05 -11.25 2.62
N GLY A 19 -4.11 -11.75 1.99
CA GLY A 19 -4.02 -12.83 1.00
C GLY A 19 -3.96 -14.22 1.65
N GLY A 20 -3.16 -15.12 1.07
CA GLY A 20 -2.87 -16.45 1.64
C GLY A 20 -3.93 -17.53 1.39
N VAL A 21 -5.14 -17.18 0.92
CA VAL A 21 -6.13 -18.17 0.46
C VAL A 21 -5.79 -18.58 -0.98
N GLY A 22 -4.99 -19.63 -1.14
CA GLY A 22 -4.58 -20.16 -2.45
C GLY A 22 -3.24 -19.65 -3.01
N ASP A 23 -2.43 -18.99 -2.16
CA ASP A 23 -1.18 -18.29 -2.47
C ASP A 23 -1.29 -17.14 -3.50
N PRO A 24 -0.58 -16.00 -3.30
CA PRO A 24 0.41 -15.71 -2.24
C PRO A 24 -0.13 -14.98 -0.98
N GLU A 25 0.71 -14.91 0.06
CA GLU A 25 0.56 -14.00 1.23
C GLU A 25 1.37 -12.70 1.00
N PHE A 26 0.83 -11.57 1.45
CA PHE A 26 1.44 -10.25 1.32
C PHE A 26 1.69 -9.59 2.68
N LEU A 27 2.77 -8.80 2.76
CA LEU A 27 3.09 -7.95 3.90
C LEU A 27 3.64 -6.59 3.41
N LEU A 28 3.08 -5.50 3.92
CA LEU A 28 3.57 -4.15 3.63
C LEU A 28 4.55 -3.70 4.73
N SER A 29 5.59 -2.99 4.33
CA SER A 29 6.63 -2.47 5.22
C SER A 29 7.24 -1.19 4.66
N GLU A 30 8.04 -0.48 5.45
CA GLU A 30 8.75 0.74 5.04
C GLU A 30 7.83 1.77 4.35
N ILE A 31 6.66 1.97 4.96
CA ILE A 31 5.60 2.82 4.42
C ILE A 31 5.93 4.30 4.63
N SER A 32 5.79 5.10 3.58
CA SER A 32 5.95 6.56 3.64
C SER A 32 4.90 7.28 2.79
N LEU A 33 4.45 8.44 3.26
CA LEU A 33 3.61 9.36 2.52
C LEU A 33 4.41 10.61 2.15
N ALA A 34 4.19 11.10 0.93
CA ALA A 34 4.74 12.38 0.50
C ALA A 34 3.80 13.04 -0.52
N GLY A 35 3.70 14.36 -0.48
CA GLY A 35 2.75 15.11 -1.30
C GLY A 35 2.10 16.24 -0.52
N ASP A 36 0.91 16.65 -0.96
CA ASP A 36 0.04 17.60 -0.29
C ASP A 36 -1.26 16.93 0.17
N THR A 37 -2.18 17.70 0.75
CA THR A 37 -3.43 17.14 1.30
C THR A 37 -4.40 16.61 0.25
N GLU A 38 -4.27 17.01 -1.01
CA GLU A 38 -5.16 16.61 -2.10
C GLU A 38 -4.57 15.47 -2.93
N ASN A 39 -3.25 15.37 -3.00
CA ASN A 39 -2.50 14.39 -3.79
C ASN A 39 -1.32 13.85 -2.98
N LEU A 40 -1.48 12.63 -2.48
CA LEU A 40 -0.45 11.92 -1.73
C LEU A 40 0.09 10.74 -2.54
N THR A 41 1.40 10.57 -2.49
CA THR A 41 2.05 9.32 -2.92
C THR A 41 2.34 8.47 -1.70
N LEU A 42 1.75 7.27 -1.67
CA LEU A 42 2.05 6.22 -0.71
C LEU A 42 3.12 5.29 -1.31
N SER A 43 4.33 5.32 -0.76
CA SER A 43 5.39 4.37 -1.12
C SER A 43 5.51 3.27 -0.07
N MET A 44 5.68 2.03 -0.50
CA MET A 44 5.76 0.87 0.40
C MET A 44 6.63 -0.25 -0.17
N HIS A 45 7.23 -1.03 0.72
CA HIS A 45 7.82 -2.32 0.41
C HIS A 45 6.78 -3.43 0.58
N VAL A 46 6.52 -4.16 -0.50
CA VAL A 46 5.63 -5.33 -0.51
C VAL A 46 6.48 -6.58 -0.49
N THR A 47 6.35 -7.39 0.56
CA THR A 47 6.87 -8.75 0.59
C THR A 47 5.78 -9.71 0.16
N VAL A 48 6.07 -10.53 -0.84
CA VAL A 48 5.16 -11.54 -1.39
C VAL A 48 5.74 -12.92 -1.06
N ALA A 49 5.02 -13.71 -0.26
CA ALA A 49 5.38 -15.09 0.04
C ALA A 49 4.60 -16.04 -0.87
N LEU A 50 5.34 -16.81 -1.68
CA LEU A 50 4.84 -17.81 -2.62
C LEU A 50 5.12 -19.19 -2.02
N GLY A 51 4.25 -19.64 -1.12
CA GLY A 51 4.48 -20.85 -0.32
C GLY A 51 5.63 -20.69 0.70
N SER A 52 6.19 -21.83 1.15
CA SER A 52 7.12 -21.87 2.29
C SER A 52 8.53 -21.33 2.01
N GLU A 53 9.01 -21.37 0.76
CA GLU A 53 10.44 -21.14 0.47
C GLU A 53 10.71 -19.95 -0.47
N ARG A 54 9.72 -19.46 -1.20
CA ARG A 54 9.92 -18.37 -2.16
C ARG A 54 9.34 -17.08 -1.63
N ARG A 55 10.18 -16.06 -1.52
CA ARG A 55 9.77 -14.69 -1.19
C ARG A 55 10.30 -13.72 -2.23
N GLU A 56 9.50 -12.73 -2.57
CA GLU A 56 9.89 -11.60 -3.41
C GLU A 56 9.62 -10.30 -2.67
N LYS A 57 10.49 -9.31 -2.84
CA LYS A 57 10.30 -7.97 -2.30
C LYS A 57 10.20 -6.97 -3.44
N TRP A 58 9.18 -6.13 -3.37
CA TRP A 58 8.84 -5.14 -4.38
C TRP A 58 8.69 -3.76 -3.75
N LEU A 59 9.10 -2.73 -4.46
CA LEU A 59 8.78 -1.34 -4.15
C LEU A 59 7.56 -0.94 -4.98
N LEU A 60 6.46 -0.60 -4.31
CA LEU A 60 5.24 -0.08 -4.91
C LEU A 60 5.04 1.39 -4.52
N ARG A 61 4.44 2.14 -5.45
CA ARG A 61 3.94 3.50 -5.23
C ARG A 61 2.48 3.53 -5.63
N LEU A 62 1.65 4.14 -4.80
CA LEU A 62 0.25 4.44 -5.08
C LEU A 62 0.03 5.93 -5.03
N GLU A 63 -0.72 6.47 -5.98
CA GLU A 63 -1.27 7.81 -5.91
C GLU A 63 -2.64 7.76 -5.24
N LEU A 64 -2.79 8.57 -4.20
CA LEU A 64 -4.02 8.79 -3.46
C LEU A 64 -4.47 10.21 -3.77
N SER A 65 -5.70 10.37 -4.22
CA SER A 65 -6.27 11.68 -4.59
C SER A 65 -7.61 11.91 -3.90
N GLY A 66 -7.93 13.17 -3.59
CA GLY A 66 -9.23 13.54 -3.01
C GLY A 66 -9.49 12.80 -1.70
N GLY A 67 -10.62 12.07 -1.62
CA GLY A 67 -11.03 11.38 -0.38
C GLY A 67 -10.01 10.36 0.14
N ASP A 68 -9.24 9.72 -0.74
CA ASP A 68 -8.20 8.76 -0.34
C ASP A 68 -6.98 9.47 0.26
N ALA A 69 -6.65 10.67 -0.24
CA ALA A 69 -5.59 11.50 0.30
C ALA A 69 -5.99 12.02 1.70
N GLU A 70 -7.21 12.50 1.86
CA GLU A 70 -7.74 12.93 3.16
C GLU A 70 -7.79 11.77 4.17
N ALA A 71 -8.18 10.57 3.73
CA ALA A 71 -8.23 9.36 4.54
C ALA A 71 -6.85 8.93 5.07
N ALA A 72 -5.76 9.36 4.44
CA ALA A 72 -4.40 9.05 4.86
C ALA A 72 -3.83 10.02 5.91
N LEU A 73 -4.54 11.11 6.24
CA LEU A 73 -4.08 12.17 7.14
C LEU A 73 -4.36 11.85 8.63
N PRO A 74 -3.61 12.45 9.59
CA PRO A 74 -3.65 12.11 11.01
C PRO A 74 -5.00 12.20 11.74
N HIS A 75 -5.97 12.94 11.20
CA HIS A 75 -7.26 13.18 11.83
C HIS A 75 -8.37 12.22 11.37
N ALA A 76 -8.08 11.32 10.43
CA ALA A 76 -9.04 10.33 9.98
C ALA A 76 -9.39 9.33 11.11
N PRO A 77 -10.66 8.90 11.20
CA PRO A 77 -11.08 7.90 12.18
C PRO A 77 -10.53 6.51 11.83
N ALA A 78 -10.51 5.61 12.82
CA ALA A 78 -9.97 4.25 12.64
C ALA A 78 -10.64 3.46 11.51
N GLU A 79 -11.96 3.61 11.34
CA GLU A 79 -12.71 2.97 10.24
C GLU A 79 -12.22 3.45 8.87
N THR A 80 -11.89 4.73 8.73
CA THR A 80 -11.32 5.29 7.50
C THR A 80 -9.93 4.75 7.21
N TYR A 81 -9.08 4.59 8.23
CA TYR A 81 -7.77 3.95 8.05
C TYR A 81 -7.90 2.48 7.63
N ASN A 82 -8.83 1.74 8.22
CA ASN A 82 -9.09 0.35 7.86
C ASN A 82 -9.59 0.25 6.41
N TRP A 83 -10.51 1.12 6.02
CA TRP A 83 -11.00 1.19 4.65
C TRP A 83 -9.87 1.51 3.65
N LEU A 84 -9.02 2.50 3.94
CA LEU A 84 -7.89 2.83 3.09
C LEU A 84 -6.89 1.66 3.00
N ALA A 85 -6.64 0.96 4.10
CA ALA A 85 -5.79 -0.22 4.09
C ALA A 85 -6.36 -1.32 3.18
N LEU A 86 -7.68 -1.58 3.22
CA LEU A 86 -8.34 -2.52 2.30
C LEU A 86 -8.17 -2.11 0.84
N MET A 87 -8.31 -0.83 0.52
CA MET A 87 -8.10 -0.30 -0.84
C MET A 87 -6.66 -0.52 -1.31
N VAL A 88 -5.67 -0.24 -0.46
CA VAL A 88 -4.25 -0.47 -0.76
C VAL A 88 -3.99 -1.98 -0.97
N GLN A 89 -4.52 -2.83 -0.10
CA GLN A 89 -4.39 -4.29 -0.23
C GLN A 89 -5.00 -4.80 -1.54
N ALA A 90 -6.18 -4.31 -1.92
CA ALA A 90 -6.83 -4.65 -3.19
C ALA A 90 -5.97 -4.25 -4.40
N ASN A 91 -5.39 -3.04 -4.40
CA ASN A 91 -4.46 -2.59 -5.45
C ASN A 91 -3.21 -3.48 -5.54
N VAL A 92 -2.65 -3.88 -4.40
CA VAL A 92 -1.48 -4.78 -4.36
C VAL A 92 -1.81 -6.16 -4.93
N ILE A 93 -2.95 -6.73 -4.53
CA ILE A 93 -3.43 -8.04 -5.04
C ILE A 93 -3.68 -7.95 -6.55
N GLU A 94 -4.44 -6.95 -6.99
CA GLU A 94 -4.77 -6.76 -8.40
C GLU A 94 -3.50 -6.60 -9.23
N TRP A 95 -2.58 -5.73 -8.81
CA TRP A 95 -1.29 -5.57 -9.47
C TRP A 95 -0.51 -6.88 -9.51
N TRP A 96 -0.48 -7.65 -8.43
CA TRP A 96 0.26 -8.91 -8.41
C TRP A 96 -0.25 -9.89 -9.48
N HIS A 97 -1.57 -10.01 -9.62
CA HIS A 97 -2.19 -10.93 -10.57
C HIS A 97 -2.16 -10.44 -12.02
N THR A 98 -2.38 -9.15 -12.24
CA THR A 98 -2.53 -8.58 -13.59
C THR A 98 -1.21 -8.02 -14.13
N ARG A 99 -0.29 -7.65 -13.23
CA ARG A 99 0.86 -6.78 -13.51
C ARG A 99 0.46 -5.44 -14.14
N ASN A 100 -0.80 -5.06 -14.02
CA ASN A 100 -1.33 -3.78 -14.47
C ASN A 100 -1.02 -2.70 -13.43
N THR A 101 -0.73 -1.50 -13.90
CA THR A 101 -0.41 -0.33 -13.05
C THR A 101 -1.55 0.69 -13.01
N ALA A 102 -2.57 0.55 -13.84
CA ALA A 102 -3.77 1.39 -13.73
C ALA A 102 -4.71 0.88 -12.61
N PRO A 103 -5.46 1.76 -11.93
CA PRO A 103 -5.50 3.22 -12.10
C PRO A 103 -4.51 3.99 -11.22
N ASN A 104 -4.06 3.42 -10.09
CA ASN A 104 -3.42 4.18 -9.02
C ASN A 104 -1.90 3.96 -8.88
N ILE A 105 -1.28 3.15 -9.73
CA ILE A 105 0.17 2.87 -9.67
C ILE A 105 0.84 3.69 -10.78
N PRO A 106 1.46 4.85 -10.47
CA PRO A 106 1.97 5.77 -11.48
C PRO A 106 3.19 5.23 -12.24
N GLU A 107 3.89 4.25 -11.65
CA GLU A 107 5.08 3.63 -12.24
C GLU A 107 5.08 2.12 -12.01
N PRO A 108 5.61 1.32 -12.96
CA PRO A 108 5.77 -0.11 -12.77
C PRO A 108 6.52 -0.43 -11.48
N PRO A 109 5.95 -1.28 -10.59
CA PRO A 109 6.61 -1.64 -9.36
C PRO A 109 7.95 -2.32 -9.62
N ARG A 110 8.90 -2.05 -8.74
CA ARG A 110 10.29 -2.48 -8.92
C ARG A 110 10.63 -3.62 -7.98
N ARG A 111 11.15 -4.72 -8.52
CA ARG A 111 11.72 -5.78 -7.69
C ARG A 111 12.99 -5.29 -7.01
N ILE A 112 13.11 -5.55 -5.71
CA ILE A 112 14.23 -5.12 -4.86
C ILE A 112 14.90 -6.27 -4.08
N GLY A 113 14.43 -7.51 -4.31
CA GLY A 113 14.96 -8.76 -3.73
C GLY A 113 14.11 -9.94 -4.17
#